data_AF-A0A522LPP5-F1
#
_entry.id   AF-A0A522LPP5-F1
#
_cell.length_a   1.000
_cell.length_b   1.000
_cell.length_c   1.000
_cell.angle_alpha   90.00
_cell.angle_beta   90.00
_cell.angle_gamma   90.00
#
_symmetry.space_group_name_H-M   'P 1'
#
loop_
_entity.id
_entity.type
_entity.pdbx_description
1 polymer ?
#
loop_
_entity_poly.entity_id
_entity_poly.type
_entity_poly.pdbx_seq_one_letter_code
_entity_poly.pdbx_strand_id
1 'polypeptide(L)'
;PSSELRVAADLASGLLRKALDAFARLDTAEAVTILKEDDLIDREFDGFVRKLITYMMEDPRTISASLDLLFLAKAIERIGDHAKNIAEFIIYIVKGTDVRHTTMEQVESAVQ
;
A
#
# COMPACT_ATOMS: atom_id res chain seq x y z
N PRO A 1 -11.48 -15.65 5.36
CA PRO A 1 -10.79 -14.73 4.44
C PRO A 1 -11.30 -13.26 4.45
N SER A 2 -12.53 -12.97 4.91
CA SER A 2 -13.06 -11.59 4.90
C SER A 2 -12.45 -10.66 5.95
N SER A 3 -11.88 -11.21 7.03
CA SER A 3 -11.16 -10.48 8.07
C SER A 3 -9.88 -9.82 7.55
N GLU A 4 -9.10 -10.56 6.76
CA GLU A 4 -7.82 -10.09 6.21
C GLU A 4 -8.04 -8.96 5.20
N LEU A 5 -9.07 -9.08 4.35
CA LEU A 5 -9.47 -8.02 3.43
C LEU A 5 -9.86 -6.74 4.16
N ARG A 6 -10.50 -6.85 5.32
CA ARG A 6 -10.85 -5.69 6.15
C ARG A 6 -9.60 -4.99 6.67
N VAL A 7 -8.63 -5.76 7.19
CA VAL A 7 -7.35 -5.21 7.67
C VAL A 7 -6.62 -4.49 6.53
N ALA A 8 -6.50 -5.12 5.37
CA ALA A 8 -5.87 -4.49 4.20
C ALA A 8 -6.61 -3.22 3.75
N ALA A 9 -7.95 -3.23 3.77
CA ALA A 9 -8.75 -2.07 3.41
C ALA A 9 -8.58 -0.90 4.40
N ASP A 10 -8.49 -1.19 5.69
CA ASP A 10 -8.28 -0.19 6.74
C ASP A 10 -6.88 0.43 6.61
N LEU A 11 -5.85 -0.38 6.34
CA LEU A 11 -4.49 0.08 6.05
C LEU A 11 -4.45 0.98 4.81
N ALA A 12 -5.01 0.52 3.68
CA ALA A 12 -5.02 1.28 2.42
C ALA A 12 -5.78 2.61 2.56
N SER A 13 -6.94 2.60 3.24
CA SER A 13 -7.71 3.81 3.50
C SER A 13 -6.97 4.77 4.44
N GLY A 14 -6.23 4.22 5.41
CA GLY A 14 -5.36 4.99 6.30
C GLY A 14 -4.22 5.68 5.55
N LEU A 15 -3.49 4.95 4.70
CA LEU A 15 -2.42 5.52 3.88
C LEU A 15 -2.94 6.57 2.92
N LEU A 16 -4.07 6.32 2.24
CA LEU A 16 -4.68 7.30 1.34
C LEU A 16 -5.06 8.58 2.08
N ARG A 17 -5.63 8.48 3.28
CA ARG A 17 -5.96 9.65 4.10
C ARG A 17 -4.72 10.44 4.47
N LYS A 18 -3.67 9.76 4.98
CA LYS A 18 -2.39 10.40 5.30
C LYS A 18 -1.78 11.09 4.09
N ALA A 19 -1.79 10.43 2.93
CA ALA A 19 -1.24 10.99 1.69
C ALA A 19 -1.97 12.26 1.25
N LEU A 20 -3.31 12.28 1.32
CA LEU A 20 -4.09 13.47 1.00
C LEU A 20 -3.87 14.60 2.01
N ASP A 21 -3.78 14.26 3.29
CA ASP A 21 -3.51 15.22 4.36
C ASP A 21 -2.10 15.83 4.25
N ALA A 22 -1.09 15.00 3.94
CA ALA A 22 0.28 15.41 3.68
C ALA A 22 0.35 16.29 2.43
N PHE A 23 -0.35 15.92 1.37
CA PHE A 23 -0.39 16.68 0.12
C PHE A 23 -0.98 18.08 0.34
N ALA A 24 -2.09 18.18 1.07
CA ALA A 24 -2.72 19.46 1.38
C ALA A 24 -1.81 20.42 2.17
N ARG A 25 -0.85 19.89 2.94
CA ARG A 25 0.10 20.65 3.76
C ARG A 25 1.50 20.71 3.15
N LEU A 26 1.74 20.04 2.03
CA LEU A 26 3.07 19.80 1.46
C LEU A 26 4.06 19.26 2.52
N ASP A 27 3.57 18.36 3.37
CA ASP A 27 4.31 17.83 4.51
C ASP A 27 5.22 16.67 4.07
N THR A 28 6.51 16.96 3.87
CA THR A 28 7.49 15.96 3.47
C THR A 28 7.82 14.96 4.58
N ALA A 29 7.63 15.31 5.86
CA ALA A 29 7.88 14.39 6.96
C ALA A 29 6.79 13.32 7.04
N GLU A 30 5.53 13.71 6.85
CA GLU A 30 4.42 12.76 6.74
C GLU A 30 4.57 11.89 5.48
N ALA A 31 5.03 12.46 4.36
CA ALA A 31 5.34 11.69 3.14
C ALA A 31 6.35 10.57 3.39
N VAL A 32 7.45 10.84 4.11
CA VAL A 32 8.44 9.80 4.50
C VAL A 32 7.81 8.72 5.36
N THR A 33 6.90 9.10 6.28
CA THR A 33 6.21 8.14 7.15
C THR A 33 5.32 7.20 6.33
N ILE A 34 4.61 7.71 5.33
CA ILE A 34 3.79 6.90 4.40
C ILE A 34 4.66 5.88 3.67
N LEU A 35 5.83 6.28 3.16
CA LEU A 35 6.74 5.37 2.43
C LEU A 35 7.27 4.23 3.31
N LYS A 36 7.40 4.45 4.63
CA LYS A 36 7.79 3.40 5.59
C LYS A 36 6.67 2.41 5.91
N GLU A 37 5.42 2.83 5.79
CA GLU A 37 4.24 2.03 6.13
C GLU A 37 3.69 1.22 4.95
N ASP A 38 4.07 1.57 3.71
CA ASP A 38 3.61 0.94 2.45
C ASP A 38 3.84 -0.58 2.42
N ASP A 39 5.00 -1.03 2.88
CA ASP A 39 5.41 -2.44 3.02
C ASP A 39 4.39 -3.34 3.74
N LEU A 40 3.56 -2.77 4.62
CA LEU A 40 2.60 -3.54 5.41
C LEU A 40 1.47 -4.10 4.54
N ILE A 41 0.98 -3.33 3.56
CA ILE A 41 -0.13 -3.75 2.70
C ILE A 41 0.31 -4.90 1.79
N ASP A 42 1.51 -4.82 1.24
CA ASP A 42 2.09 -5.87 0.40
C ASP A 42 2.21 -7.20 1.16
N ARG A 43 2.66 -7.15 2.42
CA ARG A 43 2.75 -8.34 3.27
C ARG A 43 1.38 -8.96 3.55
N GLU A 44 0.36 -8.14 3.82
CA GLU A 44 -1.01 -8.62 4.03
C GLU A 44 -1.59 -9.22 2.74
N PHE A 45 -1.32 -8.60 1.58
CA PHE A 45 -1.71 -9.13 0.27
C PHE A 45 -1.07 -10.50 0.01
N ASP A 46 0.24 -10.63 0.18
CA ASP A 46 0.96 -11.89 -0.02
C ASP A 46 0.46 -13.00 0.93
N GLY A 47 0.21 -12.65 2.19
CA GLY A 47 -0.36 -13.56 3.17
C GLY A 47 -1.76 -14.03 2.78
N PHE A 48 -2.58 -13.12 2.24
CA PHE A 48 -3.92 -13.42 1.76
C PHE A 48 -3.91 -14.34 0.54
N VAL A 49 -3.03 -14.09 -0.44
CA VAL A 49 -2.88 -14.93 -1.63
C VAL A 49 -2.54 -16.37 -1.25
N ARG A 50 -1.59 -16.57 -0.32
CA ARG A 50 -1.20 -17.91 0.15
C ARG A 50 -2.39 -18.66 0.78
N LYS A 51 -3.22 -17.98 1.57
CA LYS A 51 -4.44 -18.56 2.16
C LYS A 51 -5.46 -18.95 1.09
N LEU A 52 -5.69 -18.10 0.09
CA LEU A 52 -6.60 -18.42 -1.02
C LEU A 52 -6.15 -19.66 -1.79
N ILE A 53 -4.84 -19.84 -1.99
CA ILE A 53 -4.31 -21.07 -2.62
C ILE A 53 -4.69 -22.30 -1.80
N THR A 54 -4.55 -22.26 -0.47
CA THR A 54 -4.97 -23.37 0.40
C THR A 54 -6.47 -23.66 0.27
N TYR A 55 -7.33 -22.65 0.29
CA TYR A 55 -8.78 -22.85 0.11
C TYR A 55 -9.13 -23.51 -1.24
N MET A 56 -8.48 -23.08 -2.31
CA MET A 56 -8.67 -23.64 -3.65
C MET A 56 -8.19 -25.10 -3.75
N MET A 57 -7.11 -25.44 -3.04
CA MET A 57 -6.59 -26.82 -2.98
C MET A 57 -7.47 -27.74 -2.14
N GLU A 58 -8.05 -27.25 -1.04
CA GLU A 58 -8.94 -28.02 -0.17
C GLU A 58 -10.29 -28.31 -0.83
N ASP A 59 -10.86 -27.34 -1.55
CA ASP A 59 -12.11 -27.52 -2.30
C ASP A 59 -12.08 -26.77 -3.63
N PRO A 60 -11.86 -27.46 -4.77
CA PRO A 60 -11.83 -26.84 -6.10
C PRO A 60 -13.10 -26.08 -6.50
N ARG A 61 -14.25 -26.33 -5.85
CA ARG A 61 -15.49 -25.57 -6.11
C ARG A 61 -15.38 -24.12 -5.63
N THR A 62 -14.40 -23.81 -4.78
CA THR A 62 -14.16 -22.46 -4.25
C THR A 62 -13.27 -21.59 -5.16
N ILE A 63 -12.76 -22.14 -6.26
CA ILE A 63 -11.81 -21.43 -7.15
C ILE A 63 -12.38 -20.11 -7.65
N SER A 64 -13.59 -20.09 -8.23
CA SER A 64 -14.18 -18.86 -8.77
C SER A 64 -14.34 -17.78 -7.69
N ALA A 65 -14.90 -18.14 -6.53
CA ALA A 65 -15.06 -17.19 -5.42
C ALA A 65 -13.72 -16.71 -4.86
N SER A 66 -12.70 -17.57 -4.83
CA SER A 66 -11.34 -17.20 -4.40
C SER A 66 -10.68 -16.22 -5.38
N LEU A 67 -10.91 -16.38 -6.68
CA LEU A 67 -10.44 -15.43 -7.69
C LEU A 67 -11.12 -14.06 -7.56
N ASP A 68 -12.43 -14.01 -7.28
CA ASP A 68 -13.14 -12.74 -7.02
C ASP A 68 -12.52 -12.01 -5.81
N LEU A 69 -12.22 -12.75 -4.74
CA LEU A 69 -11.57 -12.20 -3.55
C LEU A 69 -10.12 -11.76 -3.83
N LEU A 70 -9.39 -12.47 -4.69
CA LEU A 70 -8.05 -12.08 -5.14
C LEU A 70 -8.08 -10.74 -5.88
N PHE A 71 -9.04 -10.54 -6.78
CA PHE A 71 -9.19 -9.27 -7.50
C PHE A 71 -9.54 -8.13 -6.55
N LEU A 72 -10.38 -8.37 -5.54
CA LEU A 72 -10.67 -7.39 -4.50
C LEU A 72 -9.41 -7.02 -3.69
N ALA A 73 -8.63 -8.03 -3.26
CA ALA A 73 -7.37 -7.78 -2.56
C ALA A 73 -6.38 -6.98 -3.41
N LYS A 74 -6.29 -7.28 -4.71
CA LYS A 74 -5.41 -6.55 -5.62
C LYS A 74 -5.88 -5.11 -5.83
N ALA A 75 -7.19 -4.86 -5.87
CA ALA A 75 -7.72 -3.51 -5.93
C ALA A 75 -7.38 -2.70 -4.66
N ILE A 76 -7.38 -3.33 -3.48
CA ILE A 76 -6.99 -2.70 -2.22
C ILE A 76 -5.49 -2.37 -2.20
N GLU A 77 -4.62 -3.30 -2.61
CA GLU A 77 -3.18 -3.06 -2.69
C GLU A 77 -2.85 -1.89 -3.63
N ARG A 78 -3.55 -1.78 -4.76
CA ARG A 78 -3.41 -0.64 -5.68
C ARG A 78 -3.76 0.72 -5.05
N ILE A 79 -4.67 0.75 -4.07
CA ILE A 79 -4.97 1.99 -3.35
C ILE A 79 -3.75 2.40 -2.49
N GLY A 80 -3.10 1.43 -1.84
CA GLY A 80 -1.85 1.64 -1.10
C GLY A 80 -0.74 2.19 -2.00
N ASP A 81 -0.49 1.51 -3.13
CA ASP A 81 0.52 1.95 -4.11
C ASP A 81 0.22 3.37 -4.64
N HIS A 82 -1.04 3.71 -4.90
CA HIS A 82 -1.39 5.07 -5.30
C HIS A 82 -1.17 6.11 -4.18
N ALA A 83 -1.38 5.75 -2.91
CA ALA A 83 -1.05 6.62 -1.79
C ALA A 83 0.47 6.84 -1.65
N LYS A 84 1.27 5.79 -1.86
CA LYS A 84 2.73 5.87 -1.93
C LYS A 84 3.20 6.80 -3.05
N ASN A 85 2.66 6.63 -4.26
CA ASN A 85 2.97 7.50 -5.41
C ASN A 85 2.69 8.98 -5.11
N ILE A 86 1.61 9.28 -4.38
CA ILE A 86 1.30 10.65 -3.93
C ILE A 86 2.39 11.16 -2.96
N ALA A 87 2.82 10.34 -2.01
CA ALA A 87 3.88 10.70 -1.06
C ALA A 87 5.23 11.00 -1.76
N GLU A 88 5.63 10.18 -2.73
CA GLU A 88 6.82 10.42 -3.55
C GLU A 88 6.72 11.76 -4.30
N PHE A 89 5.53 12.07 -4.83
CA PHE A 89 5.29 13.32 -5.55
C PHE A 89 5.33 14.55 -4.66
N ILE A 90 4.89 14.45 -3.40
CA ILE A 90 5.03 15.53 -2.40
C ILE A 90 6.51 15.87 -2.22
N ILE A 91 7.36 14.87 -2.03
CA ILE A 91 8.81 15.08 -1.85
C ILE A 91 9.40 15.74 -3.10
N TYR A 92 9.00 15.29 -4.29
CA TYR A 92 9.44 15.90 -5.53
C TYR A 92 9.02 17.37 -5.67
N ILE A 93 7.76 17.72 -5.37
CA ILE A 93 7.27 19.10 -5.44
C ILE A 93 8.02 20.02 -4.47
N VAL A 94 8.28 19.57 -3.25
CA VAL A 94 8.85 20.42 -2.18
C VAL A 94 10.37 20.50 -2.26
N LYS A 95 11.05 19.39 -2.54
CA LYS A 95 12.52 19.28 -2.51
C LYS A 95 13.15 19.29 -3.90
N GLY A 96 12.35 19.17 -4.97
CA GLY A 96 12.85 19.07 -6.35
C GLY A 96 13.63 17.78 -6.64
N THR A 97 13.56 16.80 -5.75
CA THR A 97 14.35 15.57 -5.80
C THR A 97 13.43 14.39 -6.08
N ASP A 98 13.78 13.59 -7.09
CA ASP A 98 13.08 12.35 -7.40
C ASP A 98 13.60 11.23 -6.49
N VAL A 99 12.74 10.73 -5.61
CA VAL A 99 13.08 9.69 -4.62
C VAL A 99 12.51 8.31 -4.99
N ARG A 100 11.92 8.16 -6.19
CA ARG A 100 11.38 6.89 -6.65
C ARG A 100 12.48 5.86 -6.85
N HIS A 101 12.23 4.61 -6.44
CA HIS A 101 13.18 3.50 -6.51
C HIS A 101 14.51 3.74 -5.76
N THR A 102 14.52 4.62 -4.76
CA THR A 102 15.68 4.88 -3.91
C THR A 102 15.53 4.21 -2.54
N THR A 103 16.61 4.07 -1.80
CA THR A 103 16.55 3.50 -0.44
C THR A 103 15.92 4.49 0.54
N MET A 104 15.32 3.99 1.63
CA MET A 104 14.77 4.87 2.67
C MET A 104 15.80 5.82 3.27
N GLU A 105 17.07 5.43 3.34
CA GLU A 105 18.17 6.31 3.77
C GLU A 105 18.37 7.50 2.81
N GLN A 106 18.27 7.27 1.50
CA GLN A 106 18.35 8.32 0.49
C GLN A 106 17.12 9.24 0.54
N VAL A 107 15.93 8.67 0.76
CA VAL A 107 14.69 9.43 0.95
C VAL A 107 14.82 10.36 2.16
N GLU A 108 15.26 9.86 3.31
CA GLU A 108 15.42 10.65 4.53
C GLU A 108 16.46 11.76 4.36
N SER A 109 17.58 11.46 3.70
CA SER A 109 18.60 12.47 3.40
C SER A 109 18.11 13.58 2.47
N ALA A 110 17.17 13.29 1.56
CA ALA A 110 16.59 14.29 0.67
C ALA A 110 15.58 15.22 1.37
N VAL A 111 15.02 14.77 2.49
CA VAL A 111 13.99 15.50 3.25
C VAL A 111 14.57 16.35 4.39
N GLN A 112 15.77 16.03 4.88
CA GLN A 112 16.55 16.91 5.75
C GLN A 112 16.90 18.25 5.06
#